data_AF-A0A7Y7CHG9-F1
#
_entry.id   AF-A0A7Y7CHG9-F1
#
_cell.length_a   1.000
_cell.length_b   1.000
_cell.length_c   1.000
_cell.angle_alpha   90.00
_cell.angle_beta   90.00
_cell.angle_gamma   90.00
#
_symmetry.space_group_name_H-M   'P 1'
#
loop_
_entity.id
_entity.type
_entity.pdbx_description
1 polymer ?
#
loop_
_entity_poly.entity_id
_entity_poly.type
_entity_poly.pdbx_seq_one_letter_code
_entity_poly.pdbx_strand_id
1 'polypeptide(L)'
;LAKDEDEANLLAEMVNNKNDARRDFDSNITEEAIQMISSNNDLTHAKSTVLYKEDWHKGVIGIVASRCIEKFYRPTVILTESNDKVTGSARSVDGFDVYAAISECSDLLDQFGGHMYAAGVTMSIENVAAFQKKFEEVVSRQITDEQLIPSLYVDTIIGLEEIDRKFFNIVNQMAPFGPQNMQPMFMAEQIQASNVKLLKDQHLKFTAKQEGTNVAYDAIGFGLGDYYDLVNCGLKFQMAFTIEENDFRGHKTLQLFVKDIKFDD
;
A
#
# COMPACT_ATOMS: atom_id res chain seq x y z
N LEU A 1 -15.60 -12.00 25.64
CA LEU A 1 -15.64 -10.80 26.49
C LEU A 1 -15.14 -11.21 27.86
N ALA A 2 -14.17 -10.47 28.41
CA ALA A 2 -13.63 -10.73 29.74
C ALA A 2 -14.67 -10.40 30.81
N LYS A 3 -14.53 -11.02 31.99
CA LYS A 3 -15.46 -10.88 33.11
C LYS A 3 -15.08 -9.74 34.05
N ASP A 4 -13.80 -9.39 34.11
CA ASP A 4 -13.25 -8.30 34.91
C ASP A 4 -12.06 -7.61 34.21
N GLU A 5 -11.60 -6.52 34.81
CA GLU A 5 -10.51 -5.69 34.28
C GLU A 5 -9.16 -6.41 34.29
N ASP A 6 -8.91 -7.27 35.26
CA ASP A 6 -7.67 -8.06 35.36
C ASP A 6 -7.59 -9.11 34.23
N GLU A 7 -8.68 -9.84 33.99
CA GLU A 7 -8.80 -10.77 32.86
C GLU A 7 -8.70 -10.01 31.52
N ALA A 8 -9.31 -8.82 31.42
CA ALA A 8 -9.21 -7.99 30.23
C ALA A 8 -7.76 -7.54 29.95
N ASN A 9 -7.03 -7.10 30.97
CA ASN A 9 -5.64 -6.67 30.86
C ASN A 9 -4.73 -7.84 30.46
N LEU A 10 -4.91 -9.01 31.07
CA LEU A 10 -4.15 -10.20 30.74
C LEU A 10 -4.39 -10.65 29.29
N LEU A 11 -5.65 -10.67 28.85
CA LEU A 11 -5.99 -11.00 27.45
C LEU A 11 -5.44 -9.95 26.47
N ALA A 12 -5.49 -8.66 26.83
CA ALA A 12 -4.94 -7.59 26.01
C ALA A 12 -3.42 -7.71 25.85
N GLU A 13 -2.70 -8.03 26.93
CA GLU A 13 -1.26 -8.27 26.91
C GLU A 13 -0.92 -9.49 26.04
N MET A 14 -1.67 -10.58 26.15
CA MET A 14 -1.50 -11.75 25.29
C MET A 14 -1.73 -11.43 23.81
N VAL A 15 -2.73 -10.61 23.48
CA VAL A 15 -2.99 -10.15 22.11
C VAL A 15 -1.85 -9.26 21.63
N ASN A 16 -1.36 -8.35 22.47
CA ASN A 16 -0.26 -7.46 22.12
C ASN A 16 1.01 -8.25 21.80
N ASN A 17 1.38 -9.20 22.66
CA ASN A 17 2.55 -10.07 22.46
C ASN A 17 2.43 -10.89 21.14
N LYS A 18 1.24 -11.40 20.83
CA LYS A 18 0.99 -12.09 19.54
C LYS A 18 1.09 -11.15 18.35
N ASN A 19 0.63 -9.92 18.49
CA ASN A 19 0.69 -8.91 17.44
C ASN A 19 2.13 -8.45 17.17
N ASP A 20 2.94 -8.29 18.21
CA ASP A 20 4.35 -7.93 18.08
C ASP A 20 5.16 -9.05 17.41
N ALA A 21 4.98 -10.30 17.86
CA ALA A 21 5.58 -11.45 17.19
C ALA A 21 5.17 -11.54 15.71
N ARG A 22 3.89 -11.29 15.38
CA ARG A 22 3.41 -11.26 13.99
C ARG A 22 4.12 -10.16 13.18
N ARG A 23 4.32 -8.97 13.74
CA ARG A 23 5.00 -7.85 13.07
C ARG A 23 6.45 -8.18 12.75
N ASP A 24 7.14 -8.87 13.64
CA ASP A 24 8.53 -9.28 13.41
C ASP A 24 8.62 -10.29 12.25
N PHE A 25 7.77 -11.32 12.25
CA PHE A 25 7.69 -12.27 11.13
C PHE A 25 7.35 -11.56 9.82
N ASP A 26 6.40 -10.63 9.85
CA ASP A 26 5.97 -9.86 8.68
C ASP A 26 7.09 -9.02 8.09
N SER A 27 7.86 -8.31 8.92
CA SER A 27 9.01 -7.52 8.48
C SER A 27 10.07 -8.40 7.81
N ASN A 28 10.49 -9.47 8.48
CA ASN A 28 11.56 -10.34 7.99
C ASN A 28 11.16 -11.04 6.67
N ILE A 29 9.95 -11.61 6.62
CA ILE A 29 9.45 -12.31 5.42
C ILE A 29 9.27 -11.33 4.26
N THR A 30 8.81 -10.10 4.53
CA THR A 30 8.70 -9.06 3.49
C THR A 30 10.06 -8.73 2.90
N GLU A 31 11.08 -8.54 3.73
CA GLU A 31 12.43 -8.23 3.28
C GLU A 31 12.99 -9.36 2.39
N GLU A 32 12.85 -10.60 2.84
CA GLU A 32 13.25 -11.77 2.06
C GLU A 32 12.50 -11.86 0.71
N ALA A 33 11.17 -11.67 0.72
CA ALA A 33 10.37 -11.71 -0.49
C ALA A 33 10.79 -10.65 -1.51
N ILE A 34 11.04 -9.42 -1.04
CA ILE A 34 11.54 -8.32 -1.88
C ILE A 34 12.92 -8.65 -2.45
N GLN A 35 13.81 -9.23 -1.65
CA GLN A 35 15.14 -9.66 -2.09
C GLN A 35 15.06 -10.76 -3.15
N MET A 36 14.18 -11.76 -2.98
CA MET A 36 13.96 -12.82 -3.96
C MET A 36 13.50 -12.28 -5.32
N ILE A 37 12.60 -11.28 -5.32
CA ILE A 37 12.15 -10.64 -6.56
C ILE A 37 13.28 -9.83 -7.20
N SER A 38 13.99 -9.02 -6.40
CA SER A 38 15.00 -8.09 -6.89
C SER A 38 16.26 -8.79 -7.41
N SER A 39 16.55 -10.00 -6.91
CA SER A 39 17.72 -10.79 -7.29
C SER A 39 17.48 -11.72 -8.49
N ASN A 40 16.25 -11.76 -9.02
CA ASN A 40 15.88 -12.65 -10.11
C ASN A 40 15.33 -11.85 -11.30
N ASN A 41 16.10 -11.79 -12.39
CA ASN A 41 15.72 -11.04 -13.59
C ASN A 41 14.41 -11.52 -14.25
N ASP A 42 14.06 -12.80 -14.13
CA ASP A 42 12.79 -13.29 -14.67
C ASP A 42 11.62 -12.71 -13.87
N LEU A 43 11.79 -12.59 -12.55
CA LEU A 43 10.80 -11.99 -11.67
C LEU A 43 10.76 -10.48 -11.78
N THR A 44 11.83 -9.77 -12.13
CA THR A 44 11.77 -8.30 -12.26
C THR A 44 10.92 -7.86 -13.45
N HIS A 45 10.85 -8.66 -14.51
CA HIS A 45 10.09 -8.34 -15.73
C HIS A 45 8.72 -9.03 -15.83
N ALA A 46 8.39 -9.92 -14.88
CA ALA A 46 7.11 -10.62 -14.83
C ALA A 46 5.91 -9.67 -14.59
N LYS A 47 4.73 -10.04 -15.09
CA LYS A 47 3.46 -9.34 -14.83
C LYS A 47 2.76 -9.85 -13.56
N SER A 48 3.30 -10.87 -12.90
CA SER A 48 2.86 -11.37 -11.61
C SER A 48 4.04 -11.77 -10.72
N THR A 49 3.77 -11.99 -9.44
CA THR A 49 4.73 -12.54 -8.48
C THR A 49 4.18 -13.83 -7.89
N VAL A 50 4.95 -14.91 -7.94
CA VAL A 50 4.65 -16.12 -7.15
C VAL A 50 5.92 -16.59 -6.46
N LEU A 51 5.97 -16.45 -5.14
CA LEU A 51 7.12 -16.86 -4.32
C LEU A 51 6.74 -18.03 -3.42
N TYR A 52 7.68 -18.94 -3.22
CA TYR A 52 7.56 -20.05 -2.28
C TYR A 52 8.79 -20.11 -1.40
N LYS A 53 8.58 -20.29 -0.10
CA LYS A 53 9.61 -20.64 0.87
C LYS A 53 8.98 -21.50 1.98
N GLU A 54 9.62 -22.60 2.34
CA GLU A 54 9.09 -23.60 3.27
C GLU A 54 8.88 -23.09 4.70
N ASP A 55 9.71 -22.13 5.15
CA ASP A 55 9.79 -21.65 6.53
C ASP A 55 8.95 -20.38 6.79
N TRP A 56 8.22 -19.88 5.78
CA TRP A 56 7.40 -18.69 5.94
C TRP A 56 6.15 -18.94 6.79
N HIS A 57 5.88 -18.05 7.73
CA HIS A 57 4.76 -18.24 8.64
C HIS A 57 3.41 -18.04 7.92
N LYS A 58 2.61 -19.11 7.80
CA LYS A 58 1.28 -19.12 7.15
C LYS A 58 0.33 -17.99 7.58
N GLY A 59 0.39 -17.58 8.85
CA GLY A 59 -0.44 -16.48 9.37
C GLY A 59 -0.09 -15.09 8.82
N VAL A 60 1.01 -14.96 8.06
CA VAL A 60 1.59 -13.66 7.67
C VAL A 60 1.72 -13.50 6.14
N ILE A 61 1.74 -14.60 5.38
CA ILE A 61 1.90 -14.59 3.91
C ILE A 61 0.92 -13.66 3.18
N GLY A 62 -0.29 -13.46 3.71
CA GLY A 62 -1.26 -12.54 3.13
C GLY A 62 -0.90 -11.06 3.30
N ILE A 63 -0.22 -10.69 4.38
CA ILE A 63 0.29 -9.33 4.61
C ILE A 63 1.50 -9.08 3.71
N VAL A 64 2.39 -10.07 3.62
CA VAL A 64 3.56 -10.04 2.75
C VAL A 64 3.15 -9.88 1.28
N ALA A 65 2.10 -10.59 0.84
CA ALA A 65 1.55 -10.44 -0.50
C ALA A 65 1.10 -8.99 -0.78
N SER A 66 0.40 -8.37 0.17
CA SER A 66 -0.02 -6.96 0.06
C SER A 66 1.19 -6.01 0.00
N ARG A 67 2.23 -6.22 0.81
CA ARG A 67 3.46 -5.39 0.77
C ARG A 67 4.24 -5.55 -0.53
N CYS A 68 4.26 -6.75 -1.11
CA CYS A 68 4.84 -6.96 -2.43
C CYS A 68 4.05 -6.22 -3.52
N ILE A 69 2.73 -6.17 -3.41
CA ILE A 69 1.88 -5.36 -4.32
C ILE A 69 2.15 -3.87 -4.14
N GLU A 70 2.29 -3.38 -2.92
CA GLU A 70 2.61 -1.97 -2.69
C GLU A 70 3.92 -1.56 -3.36
N LYS A 71 4.91 -2.47 -3.45
CA LYS A 71 6.22 -2.20 -4.03
C LYS A 71 6.31 -2.43 -5.54
N PHE A 72 5.71 -3.51 -6.04
CA PHE A 72 5.84 -3.96 -7.44
C PHE A 72 4.57 -3.82 -8.26
N TYR A 73 3.45 -3.45 -7.63
CA TYR A 73 2.14 -3.20 -8.21
C TYR A 73 1.68 -4.21 -9.27
N ARG A 74 1.67 -5.48 -8.88
CA ARG A 74 1.20 -6.58 -9.74
C ARG A 74 0.64 -7.75 -8.93
N PRO A 75 -0.29 -8.56 -9.49
CA PRO A 75 -0.89 -9.70 -8.78
C PRO A 75 0.19 -10.58 -8.13
N THR A 76 0.04 -10.86 -6.84
CA THR A 76 1.07 -11.53 -6.05
C THR A 76 0.50 -12.70 -5.25
N VAL A 77 1.18 -13.84 -5.30
CA VAL A 77 0.92 -15.03 -4.51
C VAL A 77 2.16 -15.37 -3.67
N ILE A 78 1.97 -15.49 -2.36
CA ILE A 78 3.00 -15.92 -1.42
C ILE A 78 2.63 -17.31 -0.89
N LEU A 79 3.52 -18.27 -1.09
CA LEU A 79 3.34 -19.68 -0.77
C LEU A 79 4.27 -20.10 0.38
N THR A 80 3.80 -20.99 1.23
CA THR A 80 4.59 -21.64 2.28
C THR A 80 4.12 -23.07 2.53
N GLU A 81 4.97 -23.87 3.16
CA GLU A 81 4.62 -25.22 3.58
C GLU A 81 3.77 -25.22 4.86
N SER A 82 2.76 -26.07 4.90
CA SER A 82 1.87 -26.25 6.04
C SER A 82 1.20 -27.63 5.97
N ASN A 83 1.45 -28.47 6.97
CA ASN A 83 0.86 -29.82 7.10
C ASN A 83 1.08 -30.68 5.84
N ASP A 84 2.33 -30.84 5.43
CA ASP A 84 2.77 -31.64 4.26
C ASP A 84 2.19 -31.17 2.91
N LYS A 85 1.69 -29.94 2.86
CA LYS A 85 1.16 -29.29 1.65
C LYS A 85 1.69 -27.88 1.52
N VAL A 86 1.60 -27.33 0.32
CA VAL A 86 1.88 -25.90 0.09
C VAL A 86 0.58 -25.13 0.18
N THR A 87 0.56 -24.11 1.02
CA THR A 87 -0.57 -23.18 1.17
C THR A 87 -0.16 -21.77 0.81
N GLY A 88 -1.07 -21.02 0.21
CA GLY A 88 -0.77 -19.71 -0.35
C GLY A 88 -1.82 -18.66 -0.07
N SER A 89 -1.40 -17.40 -0.08
CA SER A 89 -2.31 -16.25 -0.14
C SER A 89 -1.98 -15.39 -1.34
N ALA A 90 -3.01 -15.16 -2.15
CA ALA A 90 -2.99 -14.31 -3.31
C ALA A 90 -3.63 -12.96 -2.99
N ARG A 91 -3.10 -11.90 -3.58
CA ARG A 91 -3.64 -10.54 -3.57
C ARG A 91 -3.56 -9.96 -4.98
N SER A 92 -4.46 -9.03 -5.26
CA SER A 92 -4.58 -8.40 -6.58
C SER A 92 -4.35 -6.89 -6.53
N VAL A 93 -4.08 -6.32 -7.70
CA VAL A 93 -4.10 -4.88 -7.96
C VAL A 93 -5.53 -4.41 -8.29
N ASP A 94 -5.74 -3.09 -8.34
CA ASP A 94 -7.05 -2.53 -8.69
C ASP A 94 -7.52 -3.02 -10.07
N GLY A 95 -8.80 -3.37 -10.16
CA GLY A 95 -9.42 -3.84 -11.39
C GLY A 95 -9.01 -5.23 -11.91
N PHE A 96 -8.06 -5.94 -11.30
CA PHE A 96 -7.67 -7.29 -11.73
C PHE A 96 -8.32 -8.40 -10.87
N ASP A 97 -8.94 -9.39 -11.50
CA ASP A 97 -9.58 -10.53 -10.81
C ASP A 97 -8.59 -11.69 -10.60
N VAL A 98 -7.94 -11.72 -9.43
CA VAL A 98 -6.99 -12.77 -9.08
C VAL A 98 -7.67 -14.13 -8.88
N TYR A 99 -8.94 -14.14 -8.49
CA TYR A 99 -9.70 -15.38 -8.31
C TYR A 99 -9.97 -16.05 -9.65
N ALA A 100 -10.35 -15.28 -10.67
CA ALA A 100 -10.50 -15.77 -12.04
C ALA A 100 -9.17 -16.34 -12.58
N ALA A 101 -8.06 -15.62 -12.38
CA ALA A 101 -6.73 -16.09 -12.79
C ALA A 101 -6.32 -17.41 -12.11
N ILE A 102 -6.58 -17.53 -10.80
CA ILE A 102 -6.32 -18.77 -10.04
C ILE A 102 -7.24 -19.91 -10.49
N SER A 103 -8.49 -19.60 -10.84
CA SER A 103 -9.45 -20.61 -11.32
C SER A 103 -8.97 -21.30 -12.60
N GLU A 104 -8.26 -20.57 -13.48
CA GLU A 104 -7.61 -21.16 -14.67
C GLU A 104 -6.40 -22.05 -14.34
N CYS A 105 -5.88 -21.98 -13.12
CA CYS A 105 -4.81 -22.83 -12.61
C CYS A 105 -5.32 -24.01 -11.75
N SER A 106 -6.64 -24.25 -11.73
CA SER A 106 -7.31 -25.19 -10.81
C SER A 106 -6.86 -26.66 -10.93
N ASP A 107 -6.35 -27.07 -12.08
CA ASP A 107 -5.74 -28.38 -12.34
C ASP A 107 -4.48 -28.65 -11.50
N LEU A 108 -3.80 -27.60 -11.03
CA LEU A 108 -2.60 -27.69 -10.19
C LEU A 108 -2.90 -27.59 -8.69
N LEU A 109 -4.16 -27.33 -8.32
CA LEU A 109 -4.57 -26.97 -6.97
C LEU A 109 -5.43 -28.08 -6.35
N ASP A 110 -5.13 -28.42 -5.10
CA ASP A 110 -5.98 -29.29 -4.30
C ASP A 110 -7.25 -28.55 -3.87
N GLN A 111 -7.09 -27.29 -3.48
CA GLN A 111 -8.16 -26.41 -3.01
C GLN A 111 -7.82 -24.96 -3.31
N PHE A 112 -8.84 -24.17 -3.68
CA PHE A 112 -8.72 -22.72 -3.77
C PHE A 112 -10.07 -22.04 -3.48
N GLY A 113 -10.03 -20.79 -3.06
CA GLY A 113 -11.23 -20.02 -2.75
C GLY A 113 -10.90 -18.57 -2.44
N GLY A 114 -11.86 -17.67 -2.63
CA GLY A 114 -11.65 -16.25 -2.40
C GLY A 114 -12.62 -15.37 -3.19
N HIS A 115 -12.18 -14.15 -3.44
CA HIS A 115 -12.88 -13.11 -4.18
C HIS A 115 -11.89 -12.41 -5.12
N MET A 116 -12.43 -11.48 -5.92
CA MET A 116 -11.69 -10.74 -6.95
C MET A 116 -10.30 -10.23 -6.51
N TYR A 117 -10.16 -9.72 -5.29
CA TYR A 117 -8.91 -9.11 -4.81
C TYR A 117 -8.05 -10.02 -3.91
N ALA A 118 -8.55 -11.17 -3.48
CA ALA A 118 -7.85 -12.03 -2.54
C ALA A 118 -8.32 -13.48 -2.63
N ALA A 119 -7.37 -14.42 -2.67
CA ALA A 119 -7.67 -15.84 -2.65
C ALA A 119 -6.66 -16.64 -1.82
N GLY A 120 -7.12 -17.79 -1.32
CA GLY A 120 -6.28 -18.81 -0.74
C GLY A 120 -6.12 -19.97 -1.71
N VAL A 121 -4.93 -20.58 -1.73
CA VAL A 121 -4.63 -21.76 -2.55
C VAL A 121 -3.96 -22.83 -1.70
N THR A 122 -4.17 -24.10 -2.05
CA THR A 122 -3.46 -25.26 -1.49
C THR A 122 -3.09 -26.19 -2.64
N MET A 123 -1.86 -26.69 -2.66
CA MET A 123 -1.35 -27.60 -3.68
C MET A 123 -0.28 -28.54 -3.12
N SER A 124 0.05 -29.57 -3.90
CA SER A 124 1.22 -30.42 -3.65
C SER A 124 2.51 -29.67 -3.99
N ILE A 125 3.60 -29.94 -3.26
CA ILE A 125 4.91 -29.28 -3.45
C ILE A 125 5.43 -29.42 -4.89
N GLU A 126 5.16 -30.56 -5.52
CA GLU A 126 5.54 -30.86 -6.91
C GLU A 126 4.89 -29.92 -7.93
N ASN A 127 3.74 -29.33 -7.59
CA ASN A 127 3.01 -28.43 -8.48
C ASN A 127 3.45 -26.96 -8.40
N VAL A 128 4.29 -26.58 -7.43
CA VAL A 128 4.66 -25.17 -7.20
C VAL A 128 5.29 -24.54 -8.44
N ALA A 129 6.27 -25.20 -9.04
CA ALA A 129 6.95 -24.66 -10.23
C ALA A 129 6.00 -24.55 -11.43
N ALA A 130 5.11 -25.52 -11.62
CA ALA A 130 4.10 -25.48 -12.67
C ALA A 130 3.10 -24.34 -12.43
N PHE A 131 2.70 -24.11 -11.18
CA PHE A 131 1.77 -23.05 -10.80
C PHE A 131 2.40 -21.67 -11.01
N GLN A 132 3.67 -21.46 -10.62
CA GLN A 132 4.39 -20.21 -10.87
C GLN A 132 4.35 -19.82 -12.34
N LYS A 133 4.66 -20.76 -13.23
CA LYS A 133 4.67 -20.52 -14.68
C LYS A 133 3.26 -20.28 -15.22
N LYS A 134 2.31 -21.16 -14.88
CA LYS A 134 0.93 -21.06 -15.39
C LYS A 134 0.23 -19.79 -14.92
N PHE A 135 0.43 -19.40 -13.67
CA PHE A 135 -0.14 -18.17 -13.13
C PHE A 135 0.41 -16.93 -13.86
N GLU A 136 1.72 -16.87 -14.10
CA GLU A 136 2.32 -15.79 -14.90
C GLU A 136 1.75 -15.74 -16.33
N GLU A 137 1.61 -16.89 -17.00
CA GLU A 137 1.01 -16.96 -18.33
C GLU A 137 -0.44 -16.43 -18.36
N VAL A 138 -1.26 -16.84 -17.37
CA VAL A 138 -2.66 -16.40 -17.26
C VAL A 138 -2.73 -14.90 -16.97
N VAL A 139 -1.96 -14.40 -16.00
CA VAL A 139 -1.93 -12.98 -15.63
C VAL A 139 -1.44 -12.16 -16.82
N SER A 140 -0.32 -12.53 -17.45
CA SER A 140 0.24 -11.81 -18.60
C SER A 140 -0.74 -11.67 -19.77
N ARG A 141 -1.63 -12.65 -19.96
CA ARG A 141 -2.67 -12.59 -21.01
C ARG A 141 -3.85 -11.70 -20.65
N GLN A 142 -4.17 -11.55 -19.37
CA GLN A 142 -5.39 -10.89 -18.90
C GLN A 142 -5.16 -9.47 -18.40
N ILE A 143 -4.00 -9.19 -17.80
CA ILE A 143 -3.70 -7.90 -17.18
C ILE A 143 -3.33 -6.87 -18.25
N THR A 144 -3.93 -5.69 -18.12
CA THR A 144 -3.63 -4.52 -18.96
C THR A 144 -2.40 -3.79 -18.44
N ASP A 145 -1.74 -3.00 -19.29
CA ASP A 145 -0.58 -2.23 -18.85
C ASP A 145 -0.98 -1.10 -17.89
N GLU A 146 -2.20 -0.58 -17.99
CA GLU A 146 -2.76 0.40 -17.05
C GLU A 146 -2.92 -0.19 -15.63
N GLN A 147 -3.26 -1.48 -15.52
CA GLN A 147 -3.39 -2.17 -14.22
C GLN A 147 -2.04 -2.47 -13.55
N LEU A 148 -0.93 -2.33 -14.28
CA LEU A 148 0.43 -2.46 -13.74
C LEU A 148 0.97 -1.12 -13.22
N ILE A 149 0.20 -0.04 -13.35
CA ILE A 149 0.60 1.30 -12.92
C ILE A 149 -0.26 1.70 -11.72
N PRO A 150 0.34 2.02 -10.56
CA PRO A 150 -0.39 2.58 -9.43
C PRO A 150 -1.17 3.82 -9.84
N SER A 151 -2.49 3.78 -9.72
CA SER A 151 -3.36 4.91 -10.00
C SER A 151 -3.84 5.59 -8.72
N LEU A 152 -3.91 6.92 -8.76
CA LEU A 152 -4.51 7.72 -7.71
C LEU A 152 -5.79 8.37 -8.24
N TYR A 153 -6.91 8.16 -7.57
CA TYR A 153 -8.17 8.82 -7.92
C TYR A 153 -8.24 10.16 -7.19
N VAL A 154 -8.25 11.25 -7.95
CA VAL A 154 -8.43 12.62 -7.44
C VAL A 154 -9.91 12.98 -7.53
N ASP A 155 -10.51 13.35 -6.40
CA ASP A 155 -11.92 13.75 -6.34
C ASP A 155 -12.14 15.14 -6.92
N THR A 156 -11.25 16.09 -6.61
CA THR A 156 -11.31 17.45 -7.17
C THR A 156 -9.96 18.15 -7.16
N ILE A 157 -9.77 19.04 -8.12
CA ILE A 157 -8.72 20.06 -8.08
C ILE A 157 -9.20 21.18 -7.14
N ILE A 158 -8.30 21.71 -6.31
CA ILE A 158 -8.60 22.80 -5.37
C ILE A 158 -7.42 23.76 -5.26
N GLY A 159 -7.71 25.06 -5.16
CA GLY A 159 -6.73 26.06 -4.77
C GLY A 159 -6.41 25.99 -3.28
N LEU A 160 -5.14 26.16 -2.89
CA LEU A 160 -4.75 26.16 -1.48
C LEU A 160 -5.46 27.26 -0.67
N GLU A 161 -5.85 28.36 -1.31
CA GLU A 161 -6.58 29.47 -0.69
C GLU A 161 -8.03 29.14 -0.32
N GLU A 162 -8.61 28.10 -0.94
CA GLU A 162 -9.94 27.60 -0.63
C GLU A 162 -9.93 26.69 0.62
N ILE A 163 -8.74 26.20 0.98
CA ILE A 163 -8.55 25.40 2.19
C ILE A 163 -8.58 26.37 3.36
N ASP A 164 -9.53 26.17 4.27
CA ASP A 164 -9.54 26.82 5.58
C ASP A 164 -10.18 25.90 6.61
N ARG A 165 -10.30 26.39 7.85
CA ARG A 165 -10.92 25.63 8.93
C ARG A 165 -12.38 25.27 8.65
N LYS A 166 -13.13 26.13 7.97
CA LYS A 166 -14.54 25.89 7.65
C LYS A 166 -14.66 24.82 6.60
N PHE A 167 -13.85 24.89 5.54
CA PHE A 167 -13.75 23.86 4.50
C PHE A 167 -13.47 22.49 5.12
N PHE A 168 -12.42 22.39 5.94
CA PHE A 168 -12.06 21.15 6.61
C PHE A 168 -13.19 20.60 7.50
N ASN A 169 -13.89 21.46 8.23
CA ASN A 169 -15.03 21.04 9.04
C ASN A 169 -16.22 20.52 8.22
N ILE A 170 -16.42 21.02 7.00
CA ILE A 170 -17.44 20.50 6.08
C ILE A 170 -17.02 19.13 5.56
N VAL A 171 -15.76 18.97 5.13
CA VAL A 171 -15.22 17.67 4.71
C VAL A 171 -15.37 16.64 5.81
N ASN A 172 -15.04 16.98 7.06
CA ASN A 172 -15.17 16.06 8.19
C ASN A 172 -16.61 15.63 8.52
N GLN A 173 -17.64 16.35 8.06
CA GLN A 173 -19.03 15.89 8.20
C GLN A 173 -19.34 14.67 7.31
N MET A 174 -18.47 14.35 6.35
CA MET A 174 -18.57 13.16 5.50
C MET A 174 -17.98 11.90 6.15
N ALA A 175 -17.39 12.03 7.34
CA ALA A 175 -16.89 10.90 8.12
C ALA A 175 -18.06 9.98 8.60
N PRO A 176 -17.81 8.69 8.90
CA PRO A 176 -16.51 8.03 9.04
C PRO A 176 -15.87 7.69 7.70
N PHE A 177 -14.57 7.96 7.59
CA PHE A 177 -13.79 7.57 6.42
C PHE A 177 -13.25 6.14 6.56
N GLY A 178 -13.16 5.44 5.44
CA GLY A 178 -12.68 4.06 5.37
C GLY A 178 -12.97 3.43 4.00
N PRO A 179 -12.85 2.10 3.88
CA PRO A 179 -13.26 1.41 2.66
C PRO A 179 -14.68 1.80 2.24
N GLN A 180 -14.87 2.10 0.96
CA GLN A 180 -16.13 2.61 0.37
C GLN A 180 -16.52 4.05 0.74
N ASN A 181 -15.76 4.74 1.58
CA ASN A 181 -15.90 6.17 1.86
C ASN A 181 -14.52 6.74 2.20
N MET A 182 -13.61 6.74 1.22
CA MET A 182 -12.24 7.20 1.44
C MET A 182 -12.23 8.70 1.76
N GLN A 183 -11.20 9.15 2.47
CA GLN A 183 -10.98 10.59 2.62
C GLN A 183 -10.86 11.25 1.25
N PRO A 184 -11.49 12.43 1.04
CA PRO A 184 -11.39 13.11 -0.24
C PRO A 184 -9.94 13.40 -0.63
N MET A 185 -9.58 12.98 -1.83
CA MET A 185 -8.30 13.23 -2.46
C MET A 185 -8.38 14.52 -3.27
N PHE A 186 -7.59 15.52 -2.87
CA PHE A 186 -7.49 16.78 -3.57
C PHE A 186 -6.23 16.83 -4.43
N MET A 187 -6.25 17.63 -5.48
CA MET A 187 -5.05 17.99 -6.25
C MET A 187 -4.90 19.50 -6.30
N ALA A 188 -3.67 20.00 -6.18
CA ALA A 188 -3.34 21.40 -6.43
C ALA A 188 -2.18 21.48 -7.41
N GLU A 189 -2.26 22.46 -8.31
CA GLU A 189 -1.28 22.69 -9.37
C GLU A 189 -0.41 23.92 -9.07
N GLN A 190 0.74 24.03 -9.74
CA GLN A 190 1.65 25.17 -9.64
C GLN A 190 2.11 25.43 -8.19
N ILE A 191 2.43 24.35 -7.48
CA ILE A 191 2.96 24.39 -6.11
C ILE A 191 4.46 24.64 -6.14
N GLN A 192 4.91 25.53 -5.26
CA GLN A 192 6.31 25.70 -4.89
C GLN A 192 6.50 25.34 -3.43
N ALA A 193 7.58 24.61 -3.17
CA ALA A 193 7.96 24.23 -1.82
C ALA A 193 8.97 25.21 -1.21
N SER A 194 8.89 25.35 0.11
CA SER A 194 9.89 26.03 0.94
C SER A 194 10.12 25.19 2.20
N ASN A 195 11.19 25.47 2.97
CA ASN A 195 11.51 24.71 4.19
C ASN A 195 11.56 23.17 3.98
N VAL A 196 12.09 22.73 2.85
CA VAL A 196 12.14 21.31 2.47
C VAL A 196 13.08 20.54 3.40
N LYS A 197 12.59 19.43 3.94
CA LYS A 197 13.30 18.55 4.88
C LYS A 197 13.05 17.11 4.50
N LEU A 198 14.12 16.33 4.50
CA LEU A 198 14.05 14.88 4.45
C LEU A 198 14.03 14.34 5.89
N LEU A 199 13.02 13.52 6.22
CA LEU A 199 12.85 12.91 7.54
C LEU A 199 13.17 11.42 7.44
N LYS A 200 14.11 10.95 8.26
CA LYS A 200 14.58 9.55 8.29
C LYS A 200 14.97 9.01 6.92
N ASP A 201 15.49 9.87 6.04
CA ASP A 201 15.86 9.53 4.66
C ASP A 201 14.74 8.90 3.82
N GLN A 202 13.47 9.05 4.23
CA GLN A 202 12.34 8.34 3.62
C GLN A 202 11.11 9.23 3.39
N HIS A 203 10.91 10.27 4.20
CA HIS A 203 9.70 11.09 4.14
C HIS A 203 10.05 12.54 3.81
N LEU A 204 9.23 13.15 2.97
CA LEU A 204 9.41 14.52 2.54
C LEU A 204 8.50 15.44 3.35
N LYS A 205 9.07 16.44 4.02
CA LYS A 205 8.32 17.49 4.70
C LYS A 205 8.68 18.85 4.10
N PHE A 206 7.70 19.68 3.82
CA PHE A 206 7.91 21.02 3.25
C PHE A 206 6.74 21.94 3.58
N THR A 207 6.91 23.23 3.33
CA THR A 207 5.84 24.22 3.32
C THR A 207 5.41 24.45 1.88
N ALA A 208 4.18 24.06 1.54
CA ALA A 208 3.58 24.21 0.22
C ALA A 208 2.98 25.60 0.05
N LYS A 209 3.28 26.25 -1.08
CA LYS A 209 2.69 27.52 -1.51
C LYS A 209 2.22 27.39 -2.96
N GLN A 210 1.07 27.95 -3.27
CA GLN A 210 0.57 27.99 -4.64
C GLN A 210 0.81 29.37 -5.25
N GLU A 211 1.24 29.40 -6.51
CA GLU A 211 1.46 30.65 -7.24
C GLU A 211 0.21 31.55 -7.22
N GLY A 212 0.42 32.86 -7.05
CA GLY A 212 -0.66 33.84 -6.97
C GLY A 212 -1.34 33.93 -5.60
N THR A 213 -1.02 33.04 -4.66
CA THR A 213 -1.63 32.99 -3.33
C THR A 213 -0.64 33.39 -2.23
N ASN A 214 -1.15 33.93 -1.11
CA ASN A 214 -0.33 34.21 0.09
C ASN A 214 -0.45 33.12 1.16
N VAL A 215 -1.26 32.08 0.91
CA VAL A 215 -1.45 30.99 1.86
C VAL A 215 -0.30 29.99 1.75
N ALA A 216 0.01 29.37 2.87
CA ALA A 216 1.04 28.35 2.96
C ALA A 216 0.61 27.28 3.95
N TYR A 217 0.84 26.02 3.61
CA TYR A 217 0.52 24.89 4.47
C TYR A 217 1.75 24.04 4.72
N ASP A 218 1.87 23.51 5.93
CA ASP A 218 2.78 22.40 6.17
C ASP A 218 2.27 21.18 5.39
N ALA A 219 3.18 20.51 4.69
CA ALA A 219 2.92 19.33 3.89
C ALA A 219 3.86 18.20 4.32
N ILE A 220 3.35 16.97 4.36
CA ILE A 220 4.14 15.77 4.63
C ILE A 220 3.75 14.66 3.66
N GLY A 221 4.75 14.10 2.97
CA GLY A 221 4.62 12.94 2.10
C GLY A 221 5.45 11.78 2.62
N PHE A 222 4.78 10.71 3.05
CA PHE A 222 5.47 9.51 3.52
C PHE A 222 5.91 8.66 2.33
N GLY A 223 7.21 8.32 2.26
CA GLY A 223 7.77 7.54 1.16
C GLY A 223 8.14 8.39 -0.05
N LEU A 224 7.93 9.71 0.00
CA LEU A 224 8.25 10.64 -1.08
C LEU A 224 9.68 11.21 -0.99
N GLY A 225 10.58 10.52 -0.27
CA GLY A 225 11.96 10.98 -0.05
C GLY A 225 12.75 11.17 -1.35
N ASP A 226 12.49 10.35 -2.36
CA ASP A 226 13.15 10.40 -3.67
C ASP A 226 12.87 11.71 -4.43
N TYR A 227 11.77 12.40 -4.11
CA TYR A 227 11.44 13.70 -4.68
C TYR A 227 12.18 14.87 -4.02
N TYR A 228 13.00 14.63 -2.98
CA TYR A 228 13.66 15.69 -2.21
C TYR A 228 14.43 16.67 -3.09
N ASP A 229 15.31 16.19 -3.97
CA ASP A 229 16.15 17.06 -4.79
C ASP A 229 15.32 17.90 -5.77
N LEU A 230 14.31 17.29 -6.40
CA LEU A 230 13.41 17.96 -7.34
C LEU A 230 12.57 19.04 -6.63
N VAL A 231 12.05 18.74 -5.44
CA VAL A 231 11.26 19.70 -4.65
C VAL A 231 12.16 20.81 -4.08
N ASN A 232 13.36 20.48 -3.61
CA ASN A 232 14.28 21.43 -2.97
C ASN A 232 14.95 22.39 -3.96
N CYS A 233 15.09 22.00 -5.23
CA CYS A 233 15.62 22.89 -6.27
C CYS A 233 14.62 23.96 -6.74
N GLY A 234 13.39 23.97 -6.21
CA GLY A 234 12.39 25.01 -6.43
C GLY A 234 11.56 24.85 -7.71
N LEU A 235 11.58 23.65 -8.32
CA LEU A 235 10.68 23.33 -9.42
C LEU A 235 9.23 23.43 -8.97
N LYS A 236 8.37 23.87 -9.89
CA LYS A 236 6.93 23.82 -9.69
C LYS A 236 6.44 22.41 -9.93
N PHE A 237 5.42 22.01 -9.18
CA PHE A 237 4.82 20.69 -9.30
C PHE A 237 3.33 20.73 -9.00
N GLN A 238 2.66 19.65 -9.37
CA GLN A 238 1.33 19.29 -8.95
C GLN A 238 1.45 18.29 -7.80
N MET A 239 0.55 18.36 -6.83
CA MET A 239 0.53 17.39 -5.74
C MET A 239 -0.90 16.92 -5.47
N ALA A 240 -1.04 15.64 -5.18
CA ALA A 240 -2.27 15.06 -4.69
C ALA A 240 -2.17 14.82 -3.17
N PHE A 241 -3.19 15.19 -2.42
CA PHE A 241 -3.14 15.21 -0.95
C PHE A 241 -4.51 15.04 -0.29
N THR A 242 -4.51 14.56 0.96
CA THR A 242 -5.63 14.73 1.90
C THR A 242 -5.32 15.89 2.85
N ILE A 243 -6.36 16.44 3.49
CA ILE A 243 -6.21 17.47 4.51
C ILE A 243 -6.38 16.82 5.88
N GLU A 244 -5.44 17.03 6.78
CA GLU A 244 -5.48 16.54 8.14
C GLU A 244 -5.35 17.68 9.16
N GLU A 245 -5.83 17.43 10.38
CA GLU A 245 -5.56 18.29 11.52
C GLU A 245 -4.39 17.73 12.32
N ASN A 246 -3.33 18.52 12.44
CA ASN A 246 -2.25 18.27 13.37
C ASN A 246 -2.52 19.01 14.69
N ASP A 247 -2.56 18.27 15.81
CA ASP A 247 -2.66 18.84 17.16
C ASP A 247 -1.31 18.72 17.85
N PHE A 248 -0.62 19.86 18.02
CA PHE A 248 0.63 19.91 18.75
C PHE A 248 0.51 20.85 19.95
N ARG A 249 0.59 20.29 21.16
CA ARG A 249 0.48 21.01 22.44
C ARG A 249 -0.80 21.86 22.54
N GLY A 250 -1.91 21.38 21.99
CA GLY A 250 -3.20 22.08 21.99
C GLY A 250 -3.36 23.11 20.88
N HIS A 251 -2.34 23.30 20.02
CA HIS A 251 -2.44 24.12 18.81
C HIS A 251 -2.80 23.22 17.62
N LYS A 252 -4.05 23.35 17.18
CA LYS A 252 -4.59 22.67 16.00
C LYS A 252 -4.27 23.46 14.75
N THR A 253 -3.60 22.81 13.81
CA THR A 253 -3.21 23.38 12.51
C THR A 253 -3.60 22.42 11.40
N LEU A 254 -3.97 22.95 10.24
CA LEU A 254 -4.21 22.11 9.06
C LEU A 254 -2.87 21.74 8.42
N GLN A 255 -2.72 20.49 8.03
CA GLN A 255 -1.56 19.94 7.36
C GLN A 255 -2.01 19.18 6.11
N LEU A 256 -1.26 19.30 5.03
CA LEU A 256 -1.50 18.55 3.80
C LEU A 256 -0.73 17.22 3.87
N PHE A 257 -1.44 16.12 3.79
CA PHE A 257 -0.83 14.80 3.70
C PHE A 257 -0.72 14.41 2.23
N VAL A 258 0.48 14.60 1.67
CA VAL A 258 0.77 14.40 0.26
C VAL A 258 0.87 12.91 -0.05
N LYS A 259 0.12 12.45 -1.05
CA LYS A 259 0.14 11.07 -1.54
C LYS A 259 1.04 10.90 -2.74
N ASP A 260 1.11 11.89 -3.62
CA ASP A 260 1.98 11.85 -4.79
C ASP A 260 2.33 13.27 -5.28
N ILE A 261 3.43 13.37 -6.03
CA ILE A 261 3.94 14.61 -6.62
C ILE A 261 4.25 14.36 -8.10
N LYS A 262 3.76 15.26 -8.95
CA LYS A 262 4.03 15.25 -10.38
C LYS A 262 4.68 16.56 -10.80
N PHE A 263 5.86 16.49 -11.40
CA PHE A 263 6.49 17.66 -12.02
C PHE A 263 5.96 17.82 -13.44
N ASP A 264 5.85 19.07 -13.90
CA ASP A 264 5.55 19.35 -15.30
C ASP A 264 6.80 18.97 -16.13
N ASP A 265 6.59 18.26 -17.25
CA ASP A 265 7.65 17.86 -18.21
C ASP A 265 8.31 19.07 -18.90
#